data_AF-A0A852ZG75-F1
#
_entry.id   AF-A0A852ZG75-F1
#
_cell.length_a   1.000
_cell.length_b   1.000
_cell.length_c   1.000
_cell.angle_alpha   90.00
_cell.angle_beta   90.00
_cell.angle_gamma   90.00
#
_symmetry.space_group_name_H-M   'P 1'
#
loop_
_entity.id
_entity.type
_entity.pdbx_description
1 polymer ?
#
loop_
_entity_poly.entity_id
_entity_poly.type
_entity_poly.pdbx_seq_one_letter_code
_entity_poly.pdbx_strand_id
1 'polypeptide(L)'
;MIEGSRCLVTGGAGTIGSTIVDQLVAAGAAEVVVLDNLVRGRRDNLAAALETGRVNLVEGDIRDRALLRSSMAGTDLVFHQAAIRITQCAEEPRLALQVLVDGTFEVIEAAADLGVRKVVAASSASVYGLAGQFPTPETQHPYDNDTFYGAAKAFNEGMLRSFHAMRGLDYVALRYFNVYGPRMDIHGLYTEVLIRWMERIEYGKLPLILGDGLQTMDFVYTDDIARANLLAAQADVTDQVFNIGFGAETSLRELAEALMRVMGAADLGLEFGPARAVNGVSRRLADISRTHEALGWKPEVDLEEGLRRLVAWWRAERKAERRVPA
;
A
#
# COMPACT_ATOMS: atom_id res chain seq x y z
N MET A 1 7.74 15.50 15.23
CA MET A 1 6.28 15.34 15.39
C MET A 1 5.89 13.91 15.74
N ILE A 2 6.56 12.88 15.22
CA ILE A 2 6.28 11.47 15.57
C ILE A 2 6.87 11.08 16.93
N GLU A 3 8.04 11.61 17.29
CA GLU A 3 8.60 11.36 18.61
C GLU A 3 7.63 11.79 19.72
N GLY A 4 7.31 10.86 20.61
CA GLY A 4 6.35 11.07 21.71
C GLY A 4 4.87 11.05 21.30
N SER A 5 4.52 10.91 20.02
CA SER A 5 3.12 10.91 19.58
C SER A 5 2.43 9.58 19.79
N ARG A 6 1.11 9.60 19.90
CA ARG A 6 0.25 8.41 19.79
C ARG A 6 -0.32 8.30 18.38
N CYS A 7 -0.09 7.15 17.74
CA CYS A 7 -0.47 6.91 16.35
C CYS A 7 -1.49 5.78 16.24
N LEU A 8 -2.48 5.92 15.34
CA LEU A 8 -3.35 4.81 14.92
C LEU A 8 -2.98 4.40 13.49
N VAL A 9 -2.77 3.11 13.26
CA VAL A 9 -2.57 2.54 11.92
C VAL A 9 -3.70 1.53 11.64
N THR A 10 -4.69 1.94 10.83
CA THR A 10 -5.70 1.00 10.33
C THR A 10 -5.11 0.17 9.19
N GLY A 11 -5.37 -1.14 9.14
CA GLY A 11 -4.71 -2.03 8.18
C GLY A 11 -3.21 -2.23 8.49
N GLY A 12 -2.82 -1.99 9.75
CA GLY A 12 -1.44 -1.98 10.20
C GLY A 12 -0.78 -3.36 10.24
N ALA A 13 -1.53 -4.46 10.09
CA ALA A 13 -0.94 -5.80 9.98
C ALA A 13 -0.67 -6.21 8.52
N GLY A 14 -1.00 -5.36 7.55
CA GLY A 14 -0.69 -5.56 6.12
C GLY A 14 0.76 -5.20 5.75
N THR A 15 1.10 -5.36 4.46
CA THR A 15 2.44 -5.08 3.90
C THR A 15 2.91 -3.66 4.21
N ILE A 16 2.13 -2.66 3.77
CA ILE A 16 2.47 -1.25 3.94
C ILE A 16 2.29 -0.82 5.39
N GLY A 17 1.14 -1.19 5.98
CA GLY A 17 0.79 -0.82 7.35
C GLY A 17 1.83 -1.27 8.38
N SER A 18 2.31 -2.51 8.31
CA SER A 18 3.30 -3.02 9.27
C SER A 18 4.66 -2.36 9.08
N THR A 19 5.03 -2.02 7.85
CA THR A 19 6.26 -1.27 7.56
C THR A 19 6.18 0.15 8.12
N ILE A 20 5.01 0.80 8.05
CA ILE A 20 4.75 2.08 8.71
C ILE A 20 4.89 1.93 10.23
N VAL A 21 4.31 0.88 10.82
CA VAL A 21 4.41 0.63 12.27
C VAL A 21 5.87 0.52 12.71
N ASP A 22 6.70 -0.24 12.00
CA ASP A 22 8.12 -0.36 12.34
C ASP A 22 8.84 1.00 12.30
N GLN A 23 8.58 1.79 11.25
CA GLN A 23 9.19 3.11 11.12
C GLN A 23 8.67 4.10 12.16
N LEU A 24 7.41 4.01 12.58
CA LEU A 24 6.87 4.82 13.69
C LEU A 24 7.56 4.50 15.01
N VAL A 25 7.75 3.21 15.31
CA VAL A 25 8.46 2.74 16.50
C VAL A 25 9.91 3.21 16.47
N ALA A 26 10.59 3.10 15.33
CA ALA A 26 11.95 3.58 15.13
C ALA A 26 12.07 5.12 15.25
N ALA A 27 11.05 5.86 14.80
CA ALA A 27 10.97 7.31 14.90
C ALA A 27 10.55 7.83 16.30
N GLY A 28 10.43 6.94 17.28
CA GLY A 28 10.19 7.32 18.68
C GLY A 28 8.72 7.58 19.03
N ALA A 29 7.75 7.06 18.26
CA ALA A 29 6.36 7.09 18.68
C ALA A 29 6.21 6.49 20.09
N ALA A 30 5.43 7.17 20.94
CA ALA A 30 5.20 6.74 22.32
C ALA A 30 4.30 5.51 22.34
N GLU A 31 3.28 5.50 21.48
CA GLU A 31 2.34 4.39 21.32
C GLU A 31 1.88 4.30 19.86
N VAL A 32 1.78 3.08 19.34
CA VAL A 32 1.17 2.78 18.05
C VAL A 32 0.04 1.77 18.26
N VAL A 33 -1.19 2.21 18.04
CA VAL A 33 -2.37 1.34 17.99
C VAL A 33 -2.53 0.84 16.56
N VAL A 34 -2.60 -0.47 16.38
CA VAL A 34 -2.91 -1.09 15.09
C VAL A 34 -4.34 -1.61 15.13
N LEU A 35 -5.19 -1.16 14.21
CA LEU A 35 -6.53 -1.73 14.03
C LEU A 35 -6.57 -2.53 12.72
N ASP A 36 -6.72 -3.84 12.82
CA ASP A 36 -6.71 -4.73 11.66
C ASP A 36 -7.63 -5.94 11.91
N ASN A 37 -8.39 -6.36 10.90
CA ASN A 37 -9.28 -7.52 11.03
C ASN A 37 -8.60 -8.85 10.63
N LEU A 38 -7.31 -8.80 10.26
CA LEU A 38 -6.47 -9.95 9.90
C LEU A 38 -7.02 -10.79 8.73
N VAL A 39 -7.96 -10.27 7.94
CA VAL A 39 -8.44 -10.95 6.72
C VAL A 39 -7.31 -11.10 5.70
N ARG A 40 -6.39 -10.13 5.67
CA ARG A 40 -5.16 -10.16 4.84
C ARG A 40 -3.91 -9.83 5.63
N GLY A 41 -4.03 -8.97 6.65
CA GLY A 41 -2.95 -8.69 7.57
C GLY A 41 -2.56 -9.94 8.35
N ARG A 42 -1.30 -10.00 8.80
CA ARG A 42 -0.81 -11.10 9.63
C ARG A 42 -0.24 -10.54 10.91
N ARG A 43 -0.54 -11.17 12.04
CA ARG A 43 0.06 -10.82 13.33
C ARG A 43 1.59 -10.91 13.29
N ASP A 44 2.12 -11.89 12.54
CA ASP A 44 3.57 -12.09 12.39
C ASP A 44 4.28 -10.91 11.72
N ASN A 45 3.58 -10.13 10.88
CA ASN A 45 4.13 -8.90 10.31
C ASN A 45 4.45 -7.84 11.37
N LEU A 46 3.87 -7.96 12.57
CA LEU A 46 4.03 -7.05 13.70
C LEU A 46 4.88 -7.65 14.82
N ALA A 47 5.41 -8.87 14.69
CA ALA A 47 6.04 -9.60 15.79
C ALA A 47 7.14 -8.78 16.50
N ALA A 48 8.11 -8.27 15.74
CA ALA A 48 9.19 -7.43 16.28
C ALA A 48 8.69 -6.11 16.87
N ALA A 49 7.67 -5.50 16.27
CA ALA A 49 7.08 -4.25 16.76
C ALA A 49 6.35 -4.45 18.10
N LEU A 50 5.62 -5.56 18.25
CA LEU A 50 4.91 -5.94 19.49
C LEU A 50 5.89 -6.18 20.65
N GLU A 51 7.06 -6.78 20.39
CA GLU A 51 8.10 -7.02 21.41
C GLU A 51 8.61 -5.72 22.06
N THR A 52 8.46 -4.57 21.39
CA THR A 52 8.87 -3.27 21.95
C THR A 52 7.97 -2.77 23.09
N GLY A 53 6.79 -3.35 23.27
CA GLY A 53 5.78 -2.90 24.23
C GLY A 53 5.12 -1.55 23.90
N ARG A 54 5.50 -0.92 22.79
CA ARG A 54 4.92 0.36 22.31
C ARG A 54 3.81 0.16 21.28
N VAL A 55 3.58 -1.07 20.83
CA VAL A 55 2.59 -1.39 19.80
C VAL A 55 1.48 -2.25 20.39
N ASN A 56 0.24 -1.83 20.17
CA ASN A 56 -0.96 -2.54 20.60
C ASN A 56 -1.79 -2.94 19.38
N LEU A 57 -1.93 -4.25 19.13
CA LEU A 57 -2.81 -4.78 18.09
C LEU A 57 -4.24 -4.91 18.64
N VAL A 58 -5.17 -4.19 18.02
CA VAL A 58 -6.61 -4.33 18.19
C VAL A 58 -7.15 -5.10 16.98
N GLU A 59 -7.54 -6.35 17.21
CA GLU A 59 -8.14 -7.19 16.18
C GLU A 59 -9.61 -6.79 15.98
N GLY A 60 -9.93 -6.22 14.82
CA GLY A 60 -11.29 -5.79 14.51
C GLY A 60 -11.40 -4.98 13.23
N ASP A 61 -12.62 -4.55 12.92
CA ASP A 61 -12.96 -3.99 11.61
C ASP A 61 -13.22 -2.48 11.69
N ILE A 62 -12.76 -1.73 10.68
CA ILE A 62 -13.00 -0.28 10.59
C ILE A 62 -14.49 0.08 10.45
N ARG A 63 -15.33 -0.89 10.07
CA ARG A 63 -16.79 -0.74 10.01
C ARG A 63 -17.45 -0.82 11.39
N ASP A 64 -16.73 -1.28 12.42
CA ASP A 64 -17.19 -1.22 13.81
C ASP A 64 -16.88 0.17 14.38
N ARG A 65 -17.90 1.04 14.33
CA ARG A 65 -17.80 2.42 14.81
C ARG A 65 -17.38 2.53 16.27
N ALA A 66 -17.87 1.66 17.15
CA ALA A 66 -17.57 1.75 18.57
C ALA A 66 -16.10 1.36 18.83
N LEU A 67 -15.66 0.25 18.25
CA LEU A 67 -14.29 -0.21 18.35
C LEU A 67 -13.31 0.82 17.76
N LEU A 68 -13.60 1.32 16.56
CA LEU A 68 -12.77 2.32 15.88
C LEU A 68 -12.57 3.57 16.72
N ARG A 69 -13.67 4.15 17.25
CA ARG A 69 -13.59 5.36 18.08
C ARG A 69 -12.81 5.13 19.37
N SER A 70 -13.01 3.98 20.02
CA SER A 70 -12.25 3.65 21.23
C SER A 70 -10.75 3.47 20.95
N SER A 71 -10.41 2.88 19.79
CA SER A 71 -9.02 2.69 19.35
C SER A 71 -8.34 4.00 18.96
N MET A 72 -9.12 4.97 18.46
CA MET A 72 -8.63 6.28 18.02
C MET A 72 -8.58 7.34 19.13
N ALA A 73 -9.32 7.17 20.22
CA ALA A 73 -9.42 8.16 21.29
C ALA A 73 -8.03 8.56 21.82
N GLY A 74 -7.67 9.84 21.76
CA GLY A 74 -6.36 10.35 22.21
C GLY A 74 -5.20 10.15 21.22
N THR A 75 -5.50 9.82 19.96
CA THR A 75 -4.49 9.69 18.88
C THR A 75 -4.13 11.06 18.31
N ASP A 76 -2.83 11.32 18.12
CA ASP A 76 -2.32 12.50 17.42
C ASP A 76 -2.38 12.33 15.90
N LEU A 77 -1.97 11.16 15.40
CA LEU A 77 -1.77 10.88 13.98
C LEU A 77 -2.48 9.61 13.55
N VAL A 78 -3.24 9.66 12.46
CA VAL A 78 -3.88 8.47 11.87
C VAL A 78 -3.22 8.15 10.53
N PHE A 79 -2.81 6.89 10.36
CA PHE A 79 -2.36 6.32 9.10
C PHE A 79 -3.43 5.35 8.61
N HIS A 80 -4.20 5.76 7.60
CA HIS A 80 -5.31 4.97 7.09
C HIS A 80 -4.89 4.07 5.91
N GLN A 81 -4.60 2.80 6.20
CA GLN A 81 -4.11 1.81 5.23
C GLN A 81 -5.08 0.63 4.99
N ALA A 82 -6.15 0.52 5.80
CA ALA A 82 -7.15 -0.53 5.67
C ALA A 82 -7.89 -0.43 4.32
N ALA A 83 -7.80 -1.48 3.50
CA ALA A 83 -8.50 -1.60 2.23
C ALA A 83 -8.51 -3.06 1.74
N ILE A 84 -9.42 -3.38 0.81
CA ILE A 84 -9.39 -4.64 0.03
C ILE A 84 -8.78 -4.42 -1.35
N ARG A 85 -8.38 -5.51 -2.03
CA ARG A 85 -7.70 -5.43 -3.35
C ARG A 85 -8.66 -4.99 -4.45
N ILE A 86 -8.12 -4.36 -5.48
CA ILE A 86 -8.84 -4.02 -6.71
C ILE A 86 -9.57 -5.22 -7.34
N THR A 87 -8.94 -6.41 -7.36
CA THR A 87 -9.56 -7.64 -7.88
C THR A 87 -10.75 -8.07 -7.02
N GLN A 88 -10.61 -8.02 -5.70
CA GLN A 88 -11.70 -8.30 -4.78
C GLN A 88 -12.82 -7.27 -4.90
N CYS A 89 -12.51 -6.00 -5.17
CA CYS A 89 -13.55 -4.99 -5.43
C CYS A 89 -14.37 -5.29 -6.69
N ALA A 90 -13.74 -5.86 -7.72
CA ALA A 90 -14.44 -6.25 -8.95
C ALA A 90 -15.34 -7.47 -8.72
N GLU A 91 -14.91 -8.43 -7.90
CA GLU A 91 -15.68 -9.64 -7.58
C GLU A 91 -16.77 -9.41 -6.53
N GLU A 92 -16.51 -8.54 -5.55
CA GLU A 92 -17.38 -8.26 -4.41
C GLU A 92 -17.65 -6.75 -4.24
N PRO A 93 -18.32 -6.08 -5.20
CA PRO A 93 -18.48 -4.62 -5.19
C PRO A 93 -19.28 -4.11 -3.97
N ARG A 94 -20.17 -4.93 -3.40
CA ARG A 94 -20.88 -4.56 -2.16
C ARG A 94 -19.94 -4.50 -0.96
N LEU A 95 -19.03 -5.48 -0.84
CA LEU A 95 -18.00 -5.47 0.20
C LEU A 95 -17.05 -4.29 0.00
N ALA A 96 -16.70 -4.00 -1.25
CA ALA A 96 -15.87 -2.85 -1.60
C ALA A 96 -16.50 -1.53 -1.15
N LEU A 97 -17.80 -1.33 -1.35
CA LEU A 97 -18.53 -0.18 -0.82
C LEU A 97 -18.41 -0.12 0.72
N GLN A 98 -18.75 -1.21 1.41
CA GLN A 98 -18.73 -1.25 2.87
C GLN A 98 -17.35 -0.97 3.46
N VAL A 99 -16.27 -1.45 2.83
CA VAL A 99 -14.91 -1.28 3.36
C VAL A 99 -14.29 0.03 2.90
N LEU A 100 -14.25 0.28 1.58
CA LEU A 100 -13.52 1.45 1.05
C LEU A 100 -14.29 2.76 1.18
N VAL A 101 -15.62 2.71 1.28
CA VAL A 101 -16.46 3.91 1.37
C VAL A 101 -16.96 4.08 2.80
N ASP A 102 -17.81 3.18 3.28
CA ASP A 102 -18.43 3.31 4.61
C ASP A 102 -17.37 3.22 5.72
N GLY A 103 -16.49 2.21 5.68
CA GLY A 103 -15.40 2.07 6.66
C GLY A 103 -14.41 3.23 6.65
N THR A 104 -14.07 3.78 5.48
CA THR A 104 -13.21 4.97 5.39
C THR A 104 -13.91 6.21 5.95
N PHE A 105 -15.22 6.34 5.71
CA PHE A 105 -16.03 7.42 6.30
C PHE A 105 -15.99 7.36 7.82
N GLU A 106 -16.16 6.19 8.43
CA GLU A 106 -16.06 6.04 9.89
C GLU A 106 -14.70 6.49 10.43
N VAL A 107 -13.60 6.21 9.72
CA VAL A 107 -12.25 6.64 10.08
C VAL A 107 -12.11 8.16 10.02
N ILE A 108 -12.54 8.78 8.92
CA ILE A 108 -12.42 10.22 8.72
C ILE A 108 -13.33 10.99 9.68
N GLU A 109 -14.56 10.51 9.89
CA GLU A 109 -15.50 11.12 10.84
C GLU A 109 -14.97 11.03 12.27
N ALA A 110 -14.50 9.86 12.70
CA ALA A 110 -13.92 9.69 14.04
C ALA A 110 -12.68 10.57 14.23
N ALA A 111 -11.82 10.69 13.21
CA ALA A 111 -10.63 11.52 13.29
C ALA A 111 -10.99 13.01 13.49
N ALA A 112 -11.98 13.50 12.74
CA ALA A 112 -12.47 14.86 12.91
C ALA A 112 -13.13 15.09 14.28
N ASP A 113 -13.98 14.16 14.73
CA ASP A 113 -14.69 14.28 16.02
C ASP A 113 -13.75 14.25 17.23
N LEU A 114 -12.70 13.44 17.17
CA LEU A 114 -11.76 13.21 18.26
C LEU A 114 -10.57 14.19 18.26
N GLY A 115 -10.54 15.13 17.29
CA GLY A 115 -9.49 16.12 17.19
C GLY A 115 -8.12 15.52 16.84
N VAL A 116 -8.09 14.48 16.02
CA VAL A 116 -6.83 13.96 15.45
C VAL A 116 -6.15 15.09 14.70
N ARG A 117 -4.85 15.26 14.95
CA ARG A 117 -4.08 16.37 14.37
C ARG A 117 -3.97 16.23 12.86
N LYS A 118 -3.66 15.04 12.35
CA LYS A 118 -3.50 14.81 10.91
C LYS A 118 -3.81 13.36 10.51
N VAL A 119 -4.48 13.20 9.38
CA VAL A 119 -4.71 11.90 8.72
C VAL A 119 -3.81 11.75 7.50
N VAL A 120 -2.98 10.71 7.46
CA VAL A 120 -2.26 10.29 6.25
C VAL A 120 -2.98 9.08 5.67
N ALA A 121 -3.59 9.24 4.49
CA ALA A 121 -4.45 8.23 3.90
C ALA A 121 -3.83 7.59 2.65
N ALA A 122 -3.93 6.27 2.54
CA ALA A 122 -3.56 5.54 1.33
C ALA A 122 -4.59 5.77 0.21
N SER A 123 -4.19 6.50 -0.82
CA SER A 123 -4.87 6.53 -2.13
C SER A 123 -4.15 5.60 -3.11
N SER A 124 -4.40 5.73 -4.42
CA SER A 124 -3.81 4.84 -5.42
C SER A 124 -3.70 5.50 -6.79
N ALA A 125 -2.68 5.13 -7.56
CA ALA A 125 -2.60 5.42 -9.00
C ALA A 125 -3.83 4.93 -9.79
N SER A 126 -4.61 3.98 -9.25
CA SER A 126 -5.87 3.55 -9.86
C SER A 126 -6.93 4.67 -9.94
N VAL A 127 -6.76 5.80 -9.25
CA VAL A 127 -7.65 6.97 -9.45
C VAL A 127 -7.53 7.55 -10.86
N TYR A 128 -6.41 7.34 -11.55
CA TYR A 128 -6.17 7.89 -12.88
C TYR A 128 -6.71 7.02 -14.02
N GLY A 129 -7.01 5.74 -13.76
CA GLY A 129 -7.27 4.78 -14.83
C GLY A 129 -6.08 4.66 -15.78
N LEU A 130 -6.35 4.69 -17.09
CA LEU A 130 -5.32 4.88 -18.11
C LEU A 130 -5.13 6.39 -18.33
N ALA A 131 -4.11 6.96 -17.67
CA ALA A 131 -3.85 8.39 -17.74
C ALA A 131 -3.56 8.87 -19.18
N GLY A 132 -4.00 10.09 -19.51
CA GLY A 132 -3.70 10.75 -20.79
C GLY A 132 -2.31 11.39 -20.87
N GLN A 133 -1.64 11.56 -19.72
CA GLN A 133 -0.33 12.22 -19.61
C GLN A 133 0.66 11.37 -18.80
N PHE A 134 1.92 11.34 -19.26
CA PHE A 134 3.04 10.64 -18.62
C PHE A 134 4.31 11.51 -18.64
N PRO A 135 5.11 11.57 -17.56
CA PRO A 135 4.77 11.14 -16.20
C PRO A 135 3.43 11.72 -15.73
N THR A 136 2.63 10.94 -15.00
CA THR A 136 1.25 11.29 -14.65
C THR A 136 1.25 12.27 -13.48
N PRO A 137 0.88 13.55 -13.68
CA PRO A 137 0.85 14.54 -12.60
C PRO A 137 -0.40 14.37 -11.73
N GLU A 138 -0.38 14.89 -10.50
CA GLU A 138 -1.55 14.85 -9.61
C GLU A 138 -2.75 15.64 -10.13
N THR A 139 -2.53 16.53 -11.10
CA THR A 139 -3.57 17.30 -11.80
C THR A 139 -4.35 16.50 -12.84
N GLN A 140 -3.90 15.29 -13.20
CA GLN A 140 -4.65 14.38 -14.07
C GLN A 140 -6.02 14.08 -13.44
N HIS A 141 -7.09 14.23 -14.24
CA HIS A 141 -8.45 14.01 -13.76
C HIS A 141 -8.72 12.51 -13.54
N PRO A 142 -9.62 12.16 -12.59
CA PRO A 142 -9.89 10.77 -12.24
C PRO A 142 -10.96 10.09 -13.12
N TYR A 143 -11.58 10.82 -14.06
CA TYR A 143 -12.72 10.30 -14.84
C TYR A 143 -12.36 9.14 -15.78
N ASP A 144 -11.08 8.96 -16.14
CA ASP A 144 -10.63 7.84 -16.99
C ASP A 144 -10.47 6.53 -16.20
N ASN A 145 -10.67 6.54 -14.88
CA ASN A 145 -10.79 5.31 -14.10
C ASN A 145 -12.18 4.67 -14.29
N ASP A 146 -12.17 3.39 -14.63
CA ASP A 146 -13.35 2.56 -14.88
C ASP A 146 -13.54 1.45 -13.83
N THR A 147 -12.81 1.52 -12.70
CA THR A 147 -12.83 0.49 -11.66
C THR A 147 -13.54 0.98 -10.40
N PHE A 148 -14.27 0.09 -9.72
CA PHE A 148 -14.88 0.44 -8.43
C PHE A 148 -13.83 0.87 -7.40
N TYR A 149 -12.67 0.19 -7.38
CA TYR A 149 -11.57 0.52 -6.47
C TYR A 149 -11.03 1.95 -6.71
N GLY A 150 -10.76 2.32 -7.96
CA GLY A 150 -10.31 3.67 -8.29
C GLY A 150 -11.38 4.73 -8.00
N ALA A 151 -12.66 4.43 -8.27
CA ALA A 151 -13.78 5.31 -7.91
C ALA A 151 -13.87 5.54 -6.39
N ALA A 152 -13.75 4.48 -5.59
CA ALA A 152 -13.76 4.59 -4.13
C ALA A 152 -12.53 5.34 -3.59
N LYS A 153 -11.33 5.13 -4.15
CA LYS A 153 -10.14 5.90 -3.76
C LYS A 153 -10.26 7.39 -4.12
N ALA A 154 -10.85 7.72 -5.28
CA ALA A 154 -11.14 9.10 -5.64
C ALA A 154 -12.21 9.73 -4.72
N PHE A 155 -13.23 8.96 -4.34
CA PHE A 155 -14.23 9.39 -3.36
C PHE A 155 -13.58 9.70 -2.00
N ASN A 156 -12.64 8.87 -1.55
CA ASN A 156 -11.93 9.09 -0.28
C ASN A 156 -11.11 10.38 -0.29
N GLU A 157 -10.45 10.72 -1.41
CA GLU A 157 -9.77 12.02 -1.56
C GLU A 157 -10.76 13.20 -1.46
N GLY A 158 -11.90 13.10 -2.14
CA GLY A 158 -12.96 14.11 -2.04
C GLY A 158 -13.56 14.22 -0.63
N MET A 159 -13.67 13.10 0.08
CA MET A 159 -14.18 13.05 1.44
C MET A 159 -13.22 13.74 2.42
N LEU A 160 -11.92 13.42 2.34
CA LEU A 160 -10.89 14.07 3.15
C LEU A 160 -10.90 15.59 2.94
N ARG A 161 -10.91 16.03 1.68
CA ARG A 161 -11.03 17.44 1.32
C ARG A 161 -12.29 18.10 1.89
N SER A 162 -13.41 17.38 1.86
CA SER A 162 -14.66 17.88 2.41
C SER A 162 -14.60 18.02 3.93
N PHE A 163 -14.04 17.05 4.64
CA PHE A 163 -13.88 17.11 6.10
C PHE A 163 -12.87 18.18 6.53
N HIS A 164 -11.83 18.41 5.74
CA HIS A 164 -10.95 19.56 5.94
C HIS A 164 -11.73 20.88 5.87
N ALA A 165 -12.51 21.09 4.80
CA ALA A 165 -13.30 22.32 4.63
C ALA A 165 -14.40 22.49 5.69
N MET A 166 -15.07 21.41 6.10
CA MET A 166 -16.19 21.46 7.06
C MET A 166 -15.73 21.53 8.51
N ARG A 167 -14.62 20.88 8.86
CA ARG A 167 -14.22 20.60 10.26
C ARG A 167 -12.76 20.87 10.57
N GLY A 168 -11.96 21.35 9.61
CA GLY A 168 -10.54 21.65 9.81
C GLY A 168 -9.65 20.43 10.03
N LEU A 169 -10.08 19.24 9.61
CA LEU A 169 -9.26 18.03 9.72
C LEU A 169 -8.08 18.12 8.74
N ASP A 170 -6.86 18.16 9.25
CA ASP A 170 -5.68 18.12 8.38
C ASP A 170 -5.47 16.74 7.80
N TYR A 171 -5.08 16.69 6.53
CA TYR A 171 -4.79 15.43 5.86
C TYR A 171 -3.76 15.56 4.74
N VAL A 172 -3.16 14.42 4.42
CA VAL A 172 -2.44 14.19 3.17
C VAL A 172 -2.87 12.82 2.62
N ALA A 173 -3.25 12.76 1.34
CA ALA A 173 -3.52 11.49 0.67
C ALA A 173 -2.37 11.11 -0.27
N LEU A 174 -1.95 9.85 -0.23
CA LEU A 174 -0.80 9.37 -0.98
C LEU A 174 -1.23 8.38 -2.05
N ARG A 175 -1.12 8.75 -3.32
CA ARG A 175 -1.44 7.90 -4.47
C ARG A 175 -0.29 6.94 -4.72
N TYR A 176 -0.39 5.72 -4.18
CA TYR A 176 0.64 4.71 -4.36
C TYR A 176 0.63 4.14 -5.77
N PHE A 177 1.82 4.08 -6.37
CA PHE A 177 2.15 3.33 -7.58
C PHE A 177 2.68 1.96 -7.18
N ASN A 178 2.59 0.98 -8.09
CA ASN A 178 2.64 -0.45 -7.84
C ASN A 178 3.64 -0.91 -6.74
N VAL A 179 3.13 -1.01 -5.51
CA VAL A 179 3.96 -1.29 -4.33
C VAL A 179 4.37 -2.76 -4.29
N TYR A 180 5.62 -3.02 -3.96
CA TYR A 180 6.13 -4.37 -3.71
C TYR A 180 7.13 -4.41 -2.55
N GLY A 181 7.33 -5.59 -1.97
CA GLY A 181 8.33 -5.80 -0.92
C GLY A 181 7.95 -6.92 0.05
N PRO A 182 8.76 -7.12 1.10
CA PRO A 182 8.47 -8.07 2.18
C PRO A 182 7.06 -7.89 2.75
N ARG A 183 6.49 -8.96 3.33
CA ARG A 183 5.16 -8.99 3.98
C ARG A 183 3.99 -8.86 3.00
N MET A 184 4.25 -9.00 1.70
CA MET A 184 3.18 -9.22 0.71
C MET A 184 2.43 -10.51 1.03
N ASP A 185 1.12 -10.52 0.80
CA ASP A 185 0.35 -11.72 1.08
C ASP A 185 0.65 -12.83 0.06
N ILE A 186 1.25 -13.91 0.57
CA ILE A 186 1.64 -15.12 -0.18
C ILE A 186 0.58 -16.23 -0.16
N HIS A 187 -0.50 -16.09 0.62
CA HIS A 187 -1.54 -17.12 0.75
C HIS A 187 -2.89 -16.71 0.17
N GLY A 188 -3.13 -15.41 0.02
CA GLY A 188 -4.40 -14.91 -0.47
C GLY A 188 -4.78 -15.46 -1.84
N LEU A 189 -6.09 -15.66 -2.03
CA LEU A 189 -6.72 -16.11 -3.29
C LEU A 189 -6.25 -15.30 -4.51
N TYR A 190 -6.02 -14.00 -4.30
CA TYR A 190 -5.51 -13.05 -5.30
C TYR A 190 -3.99 -12.84 -5.14
N THR A 191 -3.23 -13.92 -5.28
CA THR A 191 -1.77 -13.90 -5.12
C THR A 191 -1.11 -13.00 -6.15
N GLU A 192 -0.21 -12.13 -5.68
CA GLU A 192 0.50 -11.16 -6.51
C GLU A 192 1.42 -11.84 -7.53
N VAL A 193 1.62 -11.20 -8.69
CA VAL A 193 2.37 -11.78 -9.82
C VAL A 193 3.80 -12.18 -9.44
N LEU A 194 4.46 -11.37 -8.60
CA LEU A 194 5.82 -11.63 -8.12
C LEU A 194 5.90 -12.92 -7.31
N ILE A 195 4.92 -13.20 -6.45
CA ILE A 195 4.89 -14.43 -5.64
C ILE A 195 4.75 -15.65 -6.55
N ARG A 196 3.81 -15.61 -7.50
CA ARG A 196 3.60 -16.71 -8.47
C ARG A 196 4.84 -16.96 -9.32
N TRP A 197 5.55 -15.91 -9.71
CA TRP A 197 6.81 -16.05 -10.44
C TRP A 197 7.91 -16.62 -9.58
N MET A 198 8.08 -16.15 -8.34
CA MET A 198 9.05 -16.72 -7.40
C MET A 198 8.82 -18.22 -7.18
N GLU A 199 7.58 -18.64 -6.98
CA GLU A 199 7.23 -20.06 -6.88
C GLU A 199 7.62 -20.84 -8.13
N ARG A 200 7.25 -20.36 -9.31
CA ARG A 200 7.57 -21.03 -10.58
C ARG A 200 9.08 -21.14 -10.78
N ILE A 201 9.82 -20.06 -10.60
CA ILE A 201 11.28 -20.02 -10.74
C ILE A 201 11.94 -21.01 -9.77
N GLU A 202 11.53 -21.02 -8.50
CA GLU A 202 12.08 -21.91 -7.49
C GLU A 202 11.80 -23.40 -7.78
N TYR A 203 10.76 -23.70 -8.56
CA TYR A 203 10.48 -25.06 -9.07
C TYR A 203 11.04 -25.31 -10.48
N GLY A 204 11.90 -24.45 -11.01
CA GLY A 204 12.48 -24.58 -12.35
C GLY A 204 11.47 -24.42 -13.49
N LYS A 205 10.36 -23.71 -13.24
CA LYS A 205 9.31 -23.40 -14.23
C LYS A 205 9.43 -21.95 -14.67
N LEU A 206 9.24 -21.71 -15.96
CA LEU A 206 9.31 -20.37 -16.57
C LEU A 206 8.25 -19.44 -15.94
N PRO A 207 8.56 -18.20 -15.54
CA PRO A 207 7.56 -17.20 -15.19
C PRO A 207 6.50 -17.05 -16.30
N LEU A 208 5.22 -17.01 -15.92
CA LEU A 208 4.11 -16.83 -16.86
C LEU A 208 3.70 -15.36 -16.94
N ILE A 209 3.90 -14.74 -18.10
CA ILE A 209 3.39 -13.41 -18.44
C ILE A 209 2.08 -13.58 -19.20
N LEU A 210 1.03 -12.88 -18.80
CA LEU A 210 -0.25 -12.86 -19.51
C LEU A 210 -0.26 -11.66 -20.47
N GLY A 211 -0.33 -11.90 -21.78
CA GLY A 211 -0.12 -10.90 -22.83
C GLY A 211 1.31 -10.92 -23.37
N ASP A 212 1.75 -9.83 -24.01
CA ASP A 212 3.08 -9.71 -24.63
C ASP A 212 4.19 -9.27 -23.66
N GLY A 213 3.81 -8.76 -22.48
CA GLY A 213 4.72 -8.30 -21.43
C GLY A 213 5.22 -6.87 -21.62
N LEU A 214 4.71 -6.14 -22.61
CA LEU A 214 5.12 -4.77 -22.94
C LEU A 214 4.46 -3.72 -22.05
N GLN A 215 3.41 -4.09 -21.32
CA GLN A 215 2.79 -3.23 -20.33
C GLN A 215 3.81 -2.80 -19.27
N THR A 216 3.86 -1.51 -18.99
CA THR A 216 4.82 -0.89 -18.08
C THR A 216 4.13 -0.36 -16.83
N MET A 217 4.80 -0.52 -15.69
CA MET A 217 4.34 -0.03 -14.41
C MET A 217 5.49 0.65 -13.68
N ASP A 218 5.15 1.59 -12.81
CA ASP A 218 6.07 2.23 -11.87
C ASP A 218 6.04 1.46 -10.55
N PHE A 219 7.13 0.74 -10.25
CA PHE A 219 7.26 -0.08 -9.05
C PHE A 219 8.05 0.63 -7.97
N VAL A 220 7.47 0.72 -6.77
CA VAL A 220 8.10 1.37 -5.63
C VAL A 220 8.13 0.41 -4.43
N TYR A 221 9.27 0.41 -3.75
CA TYR A 221 9.52 -0.51 -2.65
C TYR A 221 8.76 -0.09 -1.37
N THR A 222 8.27 -1.06 -0.59
CA THR A 222 7.39 -0.80 0.55
C THR A 222 8.02 0.09 1.64
N ASP A 223 9.34 0.04 1.86
CA ASP A 223 10.00 0.90 2.84
C ASP A 223 9.95 2.38 2.42
N ASP A 224 10.06 2.64 1.11
CA ASP A 224 9.95 3.98 0.55
C ASP A 224 8.53 4.54 0.66
N ILE A 225 7.51 3.68 0.47
CA ILE A 225 6.11 4.03 0.75
C ILE A 225 5.90 4.39 2.22
N ALA A 226 6.40 3.54 3.14
CA ALA A 226 6.26 3.80 4.57
C ALA A 226 6.94 5.12 4.95
N ARG A 227 8.13 5.39 4.41
CA ARG A 227 8.84 6.66 4.63
C ARG A 227 8.06 7.86 4.10
N ALA A 228 7.41 7.75 2.93
CA ALA A 228 6.55 8.80 2.41
C ALA A 228 5.39 9.14 3.37
N ASN A 229 4.80 8.13 4.02
CA ASN A 229 3.75 8.35 5.01
C ASN A 229 4.28 9.12 6.23
N LEU A 230 5.43 8.73 6.77
CA LEU A 230 6.04 9.41 7.92
C LEU A 230 6.44 10.85 7.59
N LEU A 231 6.96 11.10 6.39
CA LEU A 231 7.29 12.47 5.95
C LEU A 231 6.02 13.30 5.76
N ALA A 232 4.97 12.75 5.15
CA ALA A 232 3.67 13.42 5.02
C ALA A 232 3.05 13.77 6.39
N ALA A 233 3.17 12.89 7.38
CA ALA A 233 2.69 13.15 8.74
C ALA A 233 3.46 14.30 9.43
N GLN A 234 4.76 14.44 9.13
CA GLN A 234 5.65 15.44 9.75
C GLN A 234 5.67 16.77 9.02
N ALA A 235 5.40 16.78 7.72
CA ALA A 235 5.41 17.98 6.90
C ALA A 235 4.29 18.94 7.33
N ASP A 236 4.51 20.24 7.13
CA ASP A 236 3.53 21.31 7.42
C ASP A 236 2.48 21.47 6.29
N VAL A 237 2.41 20.50 5.38
CA VAL A 237 1.42 20.49 4.30
C VAL A 237 0.13 19.79 4.73
N THR A 238 -1.00 20.28 4.23
CA THR A 238 -2.35 19.75 4.43
C THR A 238 -3.20 20.04 3.19
N ASP A 239 -4.36 19.38 3.05
CA ASP A 239 -5.23 19.48 1.87
C ASP A 239 -4.51 19.15 0.55
N GLN A 240 -3.63 18.16 0.58
CA GLN A 240 -2.83 17.76 -0.58
C GLN A 240 -2.91 16.26 -0.88
N VAL A 241 -2.76 15.96 -2.17
CA VAL A 241 -2.55 14.62 -2.69
C VAL A 241 -1.18 14.57 -3.37
N PHE A 242 -0.45 13.47 -3.17
CA PHE A 242 0.88 13.27 -3.72
C PHE A 242 1.04 11.90 -4.37
N ASN A 243 1.70 11.85 -5.53
CA ASN A 243 2.12 10.62 -6.15
C ASN A 243 3.32 10.02 -5.42
N ILE A 244 3.21 8.76 -4.99
CA ILE A 244 4.32 8.01 -4.43
C ILE A 244 4.62 6.84 -5.37
N GLY A 245 5.64 7.04 -6.21
CA GLY A 245 6.20 6.06 -7.14
C GLY A 245 7.71 6.21 -7.23
N PHE A 246 8.37 5.34 -7.98
CA PHE A 246 9.80 5.44 -8.23
C PHE A 246 10.11 6.54 -9.27
N GLY A 247 9.18 6.84 -10.19
CA GLY A 247 9.40 7.78 -11.28
C GLY A 247 10.13 7.17 -12.48
N ALA A 248 10.13 5.83 -12.59
CA ALA A 248 10.62 5.10 -13.75
C ALA A 248 9.68 3.95 -14.10
N GLU A 249 9.60 3.64 -15.40
CA GLU A 249 8.78 2.55 -15.91
C GLU A 249 9.57 1.25 -15.96
N THR A 250 8.90 0.14 -15.67
CA THR A 250 9.43 -1.21 -15.86
C THR A 250 8.34 -2.05 -16.50
N SER A 251 8.65 -2.67 -17.64
CA SER A 251 7.77 -3.63 -18.29
C SER A 251 7.65 -4.92 -17.47
N LEU A 252 6.55 -5.67 -17.64
CA LEU A 252 6.45 -6.99 -16.98
C LEU A 252 7.55 -7.95 -17.43
N ARG A 253 8.05 -7.80 -18.67
CA ARG A 253 9.21 -8.54 -19.15
C ARG A 253 10.47 -8.20 -18.34
N GLU A 254 10.81 -6.91 -18.25
CA GLU A 254 11.99 -6.46 -17.50
C GLU A 254 11.90 -6.85 -16.01
N LEU A 255 10.70 -6.77 -15.43
CA LEU A 255 10.46 -7.20 -14.05
C LEU A 255 10.71 -8.70 -13.87
N ALA A 256 10.18 -9.55 -14.76
CA ALA A 256 10.38 -11.00 -14.69
C ALA A 256 11.85 -11.37 -14.87
N GLU A 257 12.55 -10.72 -15.81
CA GLU A 257 13.97 -10.92 -16.04
C GLU A 257 14.82 -10.47 -14.84
N ALA A 258 14.50 -9.32 -14.23
CA ALA A 258 15.16 -8.86 -13.00
C ALA A 258 14.95 -9.85 -11.84
N LEU A 259 13.74 -10.36 -11.67
CA LEU A 259 13.45 -11.37 -10.64
C LEU A 259 14.23 -12.67 -10.90
N MET A 260 14.26 -13.15 -12.14
CA MET A 260 15.05 -14.33 -12.52
C MET A 260 16.54 -14.14 -12.22
N ARG A 261 17.13 -12.97 -12.54
CA ARG A 261 18.52 -12.66 -12.19
C ARG A 261 18.77 -12.76 -10.69
N VAL A 262 17.93 -12.10 -9.88
CA VAL A 262 18.03 -12.12 -8.41
C VAL A 262 17.89 -13.53 -7.83
N MET A 263 17.06 -14.37 -8.44
CA MET A 263 16.84 -15.75 -8.02
C MET A 263 17.89 -16.75 -8.53
N GLY A 264 18.84 -16.31 -9.37
CA GLY A 264 19.88 -17.18 -9.95
C GLY A 264 19.38 -18.06 -11.10
N ALA A 265 18.35 -17.60 -11.84
CA ALA A 265 17.67 -18.33 -12.90
C ALA A 265 17.56 -17.51 -14.21
N ALA A 266 18.55 -16.67 -14.50
CA ALA A 266 18.54 -15.74 -15.65
C ALA A 266 18.29 -16.43 -17.00
N ASP A 267 18.75 -17.68 -17.16
CA ASP A 267 18.66 -18.44 -18.41
C ASP A 267 17.38 -19.28 -18.54
N LEU A 268 16.44 -19.19 -17.59
CA LEU A 268 15.23 -20.04 -17.57
C LEU A 268 14.26 -19.72 -18.71
N GLY A 269 14.21 -18.46 -19.14
CA GLY A 269 13.28 -17.97 -20.16
C GLY A 269 11.88 -17.62 -19.60
N LEU A 270 10.99 -17.15 -20.49
CA LEU A 270 9.65 -16.67 -20.15
C LEU A 270 8.57 -17.46 -20.90
N GLU A 271 7.45 -17.72 -20.23
CA GLU A 271 6.24 -18.30 -20.83
C GLU A 271 5.20 -17.20 -21.03
N PHE A 272 4.51 -17.20 -22.17
CA PHE A 272 3.46 -16.22 -22.48
C PHE A 272 2.10 -16.92 -22.60
N GLY A 273 1.11 -16.37 -21.89
CA GLY A 273 -0.28 -16.82 -21.92
C GLY A 273 -1.22 -15.75 -22.48
N PRO A 274 -2.52 -16.05 -22.63
CA PRO A 274 -3.50 -15.09 -23.13
C PRO A 274 -3.58 -13.85 -22.23
N ALA A 275 -3.77 -12.68 -22.84
CA ALA A 275 -3.92 -11.42 -22.10
C ALA A 275 -5.13 -11.48 -21.15
N ARG A 276 -5.02 -10.79 -20.00
CA ARG A 276 -6.16 -10.64 -19.08
C ARG A 276 -7.25 -9.79 -19.74
N ALA A 277 -8.50 -10.19 -19.55
CA ALA A 277 -9.67 -9.41 -19.99
C ALA A 277 -10.00 -8.22 -19.07
N VAL A 278 -9.34 -8.11 -17.91
CA VAL A 278 -9.67 -7.16 -16.83
C VAL A 278 -8.48 -6.24 -16.58
N ASN A 279 -8.77 -4.94 -16.34
CA ASN A 279 -7.83 -3.86 -16.03
C ASN A 279 -6.95 -3.45 -17.24
N GLY A 280 -7.52 -2.64 -18.13
CA GLY A 280 -6.90 -2.19 -19.40
C GLY A 280 -5.77 -1.17 -19.25
N VAL A 281 -5.25 -0.94 -18.04
CA VAL A 281 -4.13 -0.03 -17.80
C VAL A 281 -2.85 -0.69 -18.31
N SER A 282 -2.39 -0.24 -19.48
CA SER A 282 -1.16 -0.71 -20.11
C SER A 282 0.10 0.01 -19.62
N ARG A 283 -0.06 1.17 -18.98
CA ARG A 283 1.03 2.07 -18.62
C ARG A 283 0.78 2.81 -17.31
N ARG A 284 1.78 2.87 -16.44
CA ARG A 284 1.83 3.76 -15.26
C ARG A 284 3.23 4.32 -15.07
N LEU A 285 3.33 5.64 -14.93
CA LEU A 285 4.56 6.36 -14.60
C LEU A 285 4.20 7.56 -13.73
N ALA A 286 4.68 7.62 -12.49
CA ALA A 286 4.39 8.73 -11.60
C ALA A 286 5.23 9.98 -11.96
N ASP A 287 4.61 11.16 -12.01
CA ASP A 287 5.36 12.38 -11.74
C ASP A 287 5.48 12.54 -10.23
N ILE A 288 6.71 12.52 -9.70
CA ILE A 288 7.00 12.63 -8.27
C ILE A 288 7.57 14.00 -7.87
N SER A 289 7.57 14.97 -8.79
CA SER A 289 8.19 16.29 -8.57
C SER A 289 7.57 17.02 -7.39
N ARG A 290 6.24 17.01 -7.28
CA ARG A 290 5.51 17.65 -6.16
C ARG A 290 5.81 16.98 -4.82
N THR A 291 5.91 15.66 -4.81
CA THR A 291 6.27 14.89 -3.61
C THR A 291 7.68 15.26 -3.13
N HIS A 292 8.63 15.36 -4.05
CA HIS A 292 10.00 15.78 -3.74
C HIS A 292 10.05 17.22 -3.21
N GLU A 293 9.37 18.15 -3.87
CA GLU A 293 9.35 19.56 -3.46
C GLU A 293 8.66 19.79 -2.11
N ALA A 294 7.52 19.15 -1.88
CA ALA A 294 6.70 19.39 -0.68
C ALA A 294 7.13 18.56 0.53
N LEU A 295 7.63 17.33 0.32
CA LEU A 295 7.95 16.40 1.41
C LEU A 295 9.45 16.12 1.54
N GLY A 296 10.28 16.57 0.61
CA GLY A 296 11.70 16.20 0.54
C GLY A 296 11.91 14.70 0.25
N TRP A 297 10.89 14.01 -0.26
CA TRP A 297 10.92 12.57 -0.47
C TRP A 297 11.39 12.22 -1.89
N LYS A 298 12.21 11.18 -1.99
CA LYS A 298 12.60 10.50 -3.23
C LYS A 298 12.74 9.01 -2.92
N PRO A 299 12.44 8.08 -3.84
CA PRO A 299 12.70 6.66 -3.62
C PRO A 299 14.20 6.41 -3.38
N GLU A 300 14.53 5.44 -2.53
CA GLU A 300 15.92 5.09 -2.18
C GLU A 300 16.28 3.66 -2.54
N VAL A 301 15.29 2.78 -2.73
CA VAL A 301 15.52 1.38 -3.05
C VAL A 301 15.21 1.14 -4.52
N ASP A 302 16.25 0.82 -5.30
CA ASP A 302 16.10 0.43 -6.70
C ASP A 302 15.39 -0.93 -6.85
N LEU A 303 14.95 -1.22 -8.07
CA LEU A 303 14.18 -2.43 -8.37
C LEU A 303 14.94 -3.72 -8.01
N GLU A 304 16.23 -3.80 -8.35
CA GLU A 304 16.97 -5.05 -8.17
C GLU A 304 17.24 -5.34 -6.68
N GLU A 305 17.60 -4.30 -5.90
CA GLU A 305 17.73 -4.40 -4.46
C GLU A 305 16.41 -4.70 -3.76
N GLY A 306 15.30 -4.05 -4.16
CA GLY A 306 14.00 -4.38 -3.60
C GLY A 306 13.59 -5.82 -3.89
N LEU A 307 13.84 -6.33 -5.10
CA LEU A 307 13.57 -7.73 -5.46
C LEU A 307 14.46 -8.69 -4.67
N ARG A 308 15.73 -8.35 -4.42
CA ARG A 308 16.64 -9.13 -3.59
C ARG A 308 16.12 -9.30 -2.17
N ARG A 309 15.66 -8.21 -1.55
CA ARG A 309 15.05 -8.23 -0.21
C ARG A 309 13.75 -9.03 -0.19
N LEU A 310 12.89 -8.84 -1.20
CA LEU A 310 11.65 -9.61 -1.35
C LEU A 310 11.93 -11.12 -1.43
N VAL A 311 12.87 -11.56 -2.29
CA VAL A 311 13.23 -12.97 -2.45
C VAL A 311 13.80 -13.55 -1.15
N ALA A 312 14.67 -12.80 -0.46
CA ALA A 312 15.25 -13.22 0.81
C ALA A 312 14.16 -13.43 1.88
N TRP A 313 13.24 -12.48 2.01
CA TRP A 313 12.09 -12.60 2.91
C TRP A 313 11.19 -13.78 2.53
N TRP A 314 10.79 -13.91 1.25
CA TRP A 314 9.90 -14.97 0.79
C TRP A 314 10.48 -16.37 1.03
N ARG A 315 11.79 -16.57 0.82
CA ARG A 315 12.47 -17.84 1.14
C ARG A 315 12.47 -18.13 2.65
N ALA A 316 12.61 -17.11 3.49
CA ALA A 316 12.56 -17.27 4.94
C ALA A 316 11.16 -17.69 5.42
N GLU A 317 10.10 -17.06 4.93
CA GLU A 317 8.70 -17.43 5.24
C GLU A 317 8.41 -18.89 4.88
N ARG A 318 8.74 -19.31 3.66
CA ARG A 318 8.53 -20.70 3.22
C ARG A 318 9.30 -21.72 4.07
N LYS A 319 10.46 -21.34 4.60
CA LYS A 319 11.24 -22.20 5.49
C LYS A 319 10.62 -22.29 6.89
N ALA A 320 10.01 -21.21 7.38
CA ALA A 320 9.27 -21.21 8.64
C ALA A 320 8.01 -22.09 8.54
N GLU A 321 7.25 -21.99 7.45
CA GLU A 321 6.05 -22.81 7.20
C GLU A 321 6.37 -24.32 7.19
N ARG A 322 7.47 -24.73 6.54
CA ARG A 322 7.90 -26.14 6.51
C ARG A 322 8.31 -26.69 7.88
N ARG A 323 8.53 -25.84 8.88
CA ARG A 323 8.96 -26.23 10.24
C ARG A 323 7.80 -26.34 11.23
N VAL A 324 6.60 -25.89 10.87
CA VAL A 324 5.39 -26.06 11.67
C VAL A 324 4.69 -27.34 11.16
N PRO A 325 4.68 -28.45 11.92
CA PRO A 325 3.91 -29.62 11.52
C PRO A 325 2.42 -29.30 11.53
N ALA A 326 1.71 -29.82 10.52
CA ALA A 326 0.26 -29.72 10.36
C ALA A 326 -0.52 -30.33 11.53
#